data_AF-A0A2D8MAS0-F1
#
_entry.id   AF-A0A2D8MAS0-F1
#
_cell.length_a   1.000
_cell.length_b   1.000
_cell.length_c   1.000
_cell.angle_alpha   90.00
_cell.angle_beta   90.00
_cell.angle_gamma   90.00
#
_symmetry.space_group_name_H-M   'P 1'
#
loop_
_entity.id
_entity.type
_entity.pdbx_description
1 polymer ?
#
loop_
_entity_poly.entity_id
_entity_poly.type
_entity_poly.pdbx_seq_one_letter_code
_entity_poly.pdbx_strand_id
1 'polypeptide(L)'
;MFAAIGIVVLLVMVFGGFALTGGALGPVLHALPHEMLIIGGAAVGAIIAGNSMHEIKALGRGLGKVFKGPRHNKEDHVDAIALTSKLMKMMKTEGAIAVEKHVSEPENSPIFSEYPRLLANKPLVGLICDTLNLMVISTGTLENHAIEDIMDNAMKTHFHDLAEPQHALQSLADALPALGIVAAVLGVVKTMGSIDQPPEILGAMIGSALVGTFLGVLLAYGVVGPLAGRLKQINEQDEQIFHAVKQVVMASH
;
A
#
# COMPACT_ATOMS: atom_id res chain seq x y z
N MET A 1 -12.56 -1.05 -5.64
CA MET A 1 -13.78 -1.84 -5.98
C MET A 1 -13.55 -3.36 -5.94
N PHE A 2 -12.61 -3.92 -6.72
CA PHE A 2 -12.37 -5.38 -6.74
C PHE A 2 -11.92 -6.00 -5.41
N ALA A 3 -11.15 -5.27 -4.58
CA ALA A 3 -10.74 -5.77 -3.27
C ALA A 3 -11.93 -6.07 -2.34
N ALA A 4 -12.92 -5.17 -2.28
CA ALA A 4 -14.13 -5.38 -1.49
C ALA A 4 -14.97 -6.55 -2.02
N ILE A 5 -15.12 -6.64 -3.35
CA ILE A 5 -15.82 -7.75 -3.99
C ILE A 5 -15.11 -9.08 -3.67
N GLY A 6 -13.79 -9.12 -3.75
CA GLY A 6 -12.99 -10.31 -3.41
C GLY A 6 -13.20 -10.76 -1.97
N ILE A 7 -13.21 -9.83 -1.01
CA ILE A 7 -13.48 -10.15 0.40
C ILE A 7 -14.91 -10.69 0.57
N VAL A 8 -15.91 -10.11 -0.09
CA VAL A 8 -17.29 -10.61 -0.04
C VAL A 8 -17.38 -12.02 -0.62
N VAL A 9 -16.76 -12.26 -1.79
CA VAL A 9 -16.74 -13.59 -2.42
C VAL A 9 -16.05 -14.62 -1.52
N LEU A 10 -14.91 -14.26 -0.90
CA LEU A 10 -14.23 -15.11 0.07
C LEU A 10 -15.17 -15.52 1.21
N LEU A 11 -15.80 -14.54 1.87
CA LEU A 11 -16.67 -14.81 3.02
C LEU A 11 -17.89 -15.66 2.61
N VAL A 12 -18.52 -15.34 1.47
CA VAL A 12 -19.66 -16.10 0.96
C VAL A 12 -19.28 -17.54 0.61
N MET A 13 -18.14 -17.76 -0.03
CA MET A 13 -17.72 -19.10 -0.43
C MET A 13 -17.28 -19.96 0.76
N VAL A 14 -16.56 -19.37 1.73
CA VAL A 14 -16.11 -20.09 2.92
C VAL A 14 -17.28 -20.41 3.86
N PHE A 15 -18.05 -19.41 4.27
CA PHE A 15 -19.15 -19.62 5.22
C PHE A 15 -20.39 -20.20 4.56
N GLY A 16 -20.69 -19.81 3.31
CA GLY A 16 -21.79 -20.40 2.53
C GLY A 16 -21.51 -21.85 2.16
N GLY A 17 -20.27 -22.19 1.76
CA GLY A 17 -19.86 -23.57 1.53
C GLY A 17 -20.01 -24.44 2.78
N PHE A 18 -19.57 -23.93 3.94
CA PHE A 18 -19.74 -24.61 5.23
C PHE A 18 -21.22 -24.80 5.61
N ALA A 19 -22.08 -23.81 5.39
CA ALA A 19 -23.51 -23.93 5.65
C ALA A 19 -24.19 -24.95 4.71
N LEU A 20 -23.81 -24.97 3.43
CA LEU A 20 -24.36 -25.89 2.43
C LEU A 20 -24.00 -27.35 2.72
N THR A 21 -22.84 -27.63 3.30
CA THR A 21 -22.44 -28.98 3.72
C THR A 21 -23.08 -29.42 5.05
N GLY A 22 -23.96 -28.61 5.63
CA GLY A 22 -24.66 -28.91 6.89
C GLY A 22 -23.93 -28.38 8.14
N GLY A 23 -22.93 -27.52 7.98
CA GLY A 23 -22.21 -26.91 9.10
C GLY A 23 -23.05 -25.92 9.90
N ALA A 24 -22.96 -25.99 11.23
CA ALA A 24 -23.64 -25.06 12.13
C ALA A 24 -22.85 -23.76 12.28
N LEU A 25 -23.35 -22.67 11.69
CA LEU A 25 -22.71 -21.34 11.81
C LEU A 25 -22.87 -20.70 13.19
N GLY A 26 -23.87 -21.11 13.98
CA GLY A 26 -24.15 -20.53 15.31
C GLY A 26 -22.93 -20.50 16.23
N PRO A 27 -22.25 -21.64 16.47
CA PRO A 27 -21.03 -21.69 17.27
C PRO A 27 -19.91 -20.78 16.75
N VAL A 28 -19.73 -20.73 15.43
CA VAL A 28 -18.69 -19.89 14.80
C VAL A 28 -18.98 -18.41 15.01
N LEU A 29 -20.21 -17.98 14.77
CA LEU A 29 -20.64 -16.59 14.96
C LEU A 29 -20.60 -16.16 16.43
N HIS A 30 -20.81 -17.09 17.37
CA HIS A 30 -20.71 -16.80 18.80
C HIS A 30 -19.26 -16.63 19.26
N ALA A 31 -18.34 -17.44 18.72
CA ALA A 31 -16.91 -17.33 19.01
C ALA A 31 -16.25 -16.10 18.36
N LEU A 32 -16.73 -15.70 17.18
CA LEU A 32 -16.14 -14.67 16.32
C LEU A 32 -15.76 -13.37 17.05
N PRO A 33 -16.61 -12.73 17.88
CA PRO A 33 -16.27 -11.48 18.55
C PRO A 33 -15.11 -11.65 19.55
N HIS A 34 -15.06 -12.77 20.26
CA HIS A 34 -14.01 -13.05 21.25
C HIS A 34 -12.68 -13.36 20.58
N GLU A 35 -12.71 -14.20 19.54
CA GLU A 35 -11.52 -14.54 18.76
C GLU A 35 -10.98 -13.31 18.01
N MET A 36 -11.85 -12.46 17.44
CA MET A 36 -11.45 -11.19 16.83
C MET A 36 -10.85 -10.21 17.83
N LEU A 37 -11.32 -10.18 19.07
CA LEU A 37 -10.74 -9.34 20.12
C LEU A 37 -9.31 -9.80 20.46
N ILE A 38 -9.08 -11.11 20.58
CA ILE A 38 -7.76 -11.67 20.89
C ILE A 38 -6.82 -11.46 19.69
N ILE A 39 -7.20 -11.92 18.51
CA ILE A 39 -6.37 -11.88 17.30
C ILE A 39 -6.19 -10.45 16.83
N GLY A 40 -7.28 -9.69 16.71
CA GLY A 40 -7.28 -8.30 16.28
C GLY A 40 -6.62 -7.36 17.29
N GLY A 41 -6.87 -7.59 18.59
CA GLY A 41 -6.21 -6.84 19.66
C GLY A 41 -4.70 -7.09 19.69
N ALA A 42 -4.27 -8.35 19.56
CA ALA A 42 -2.85 -8.69 19.46
C ALA A 42 -2.21 -8.16 18.17
N ALA A 43 -2.92 -8.19 17.05
CA ALA A 43 -2.49 -7.61 15.78
C ALA A 43 -2.26 -6.10 15.89
N VAL A 44 -3.22 -5.36 16.47
CA VAL A 44 -3.07 -3.92 16.73
C VAL A 44 -1.93 -3.66 17.71
N GLY A 45 -1.81 -4.45 18.76
CA GLY A 45 -0.71 -4.37 19.72
C GLY A 45 0.65 -4.59 19.06
N ALA A 46 0.77 -5.56 18.15
CA ALA A 46 1.99 -5.83 17.40
C ALA A 46 2.36 -4.68 16.46
N ILE A 47 1.38 -4.07 15.78
CA ILE A 47 1.61 -2.89 14.93
C ILE A 47 2.10 -1.72 15.79
N ILE A 48 1.46 -1.46 16.93
CA ILE A 48 1.86 -0.35 17.82
C ILE A 48 3.26 -0.58 18.40
N ALA A 49 3.59 -1.81 18.80
CA ALA A 49 4.88 -2.13 19.38
C ALA A 49 6.02 -2.11 18.35
N GLY A 50 5.72 -2.44 17.08
CA GLY A 50 6.71 -2.60 16.02
C GLY A 50 6.90 -1.40 15.10
N ASN A 51 6.09 -0.33 15.23
CA ASN A 51 6.09 0.78 14.25
C ASN A 51 6.01 2.15 14.92
N SER A 52 6.55 3.17 14.24
CA SER A 52 6.44 4.57 14.64
C SER A 52 5.02 5.14 14.38
N MET A 53 4.67 6.24 15.04
CA MET A 53 3.37 6.93 14.78
C MET A 53 3.25 7.41 13.32
N HIS A 54 4.38 7.67 12.66
CA HIS A 54 4.41 8.00 11.24
C HIS A 54 3.99 6.79 10.39
N GLU A 55 4.61 5.64 10.60
CA GLU A 55 4.30 4.38 9.91
C GLU A 55 2.85 3.93 10.14
N ILE A 56 2.32 4.04 11.36
CA ILE A 56 0.93 3.66 11.67
C ILE A 56 -0.05 4.50 10.83
N LYS A 57 0.20 5.81 10.70
CA LYS A 57 -0.62 6.69 9.85
C LYS A 57 -0.45 6.34 8.37
N ALA A 58 0.77 6.00 7.95
CA ALA A 58 1.05 5.59 6.57
C ALA A 58 0.35 4.27 6.22
N LEU A 59 0.32 3.30 7.14
CA LEU A 59 -0.44 2.04 7.02
C LEU A 59 -1.94 2.29 6.82
N GLY A 60 -2.52 3.18 7.63
CA GLY A 60 -3.93 3.57 7.48
C GLY A 60 -4.23 4.20 6.12
N ARG A 61 -3.34 5.08 5.62
CA ARG A 61 -3.47 5.67 4.27
C ARG A 61 -3.30 4.61 3.18
N GLY A 62 -2.36 3.68 3.35
CA GLY A 62 -2.10 2.56 2.45
C GLY A 62 -3.33 1.66 2.29
N LEU A 63 -3.97 1.29 3.40
CA LEU A 63 -5.24 0.56 3.37
C LEU A 63 -6.33 1.31 2.59
N GLY A 64 -6.48 2.61 2.81
CA GLY A 64 -7.41 3.44 2.03
C GLY A 64 -7.07 3.44 0.54
N LYS A 65 -5.78 3.45 0.18
CA LYS A 65 -5.29 3.38 -1.19
C LYS A 65 -5.67 2.08 -1.88
N VAL A 66 -5.66 0.94 -1.19
CA VAL A 66 -6.06 -0.36 -1.75
C VAL A 66 -7.48 -0.35 -2.31
N PHE A 67 -8.41 0.32 -1.63
CA PHE A 67 -9.81 0.40 -2.07
C PHE A 67 -10.02 1.45 -3.16
N LYS A 68 -9.28 2.57 -3.12
CA LYS A 68 -9.34 3.66 -4.11
C LYS A 68 -8.67 3.29 -5.43
N GLY A 69 -7.54 2.58 -5.40
CA GLY A 69 -6.74 2.23 -6.57
C GLY A 69 -5.57 3.19 -6.82
N PRO A 70 -4.93 3.07 -8.00
CA PRO A 70 -3.84 3.94 -8.45
C PRO A 70 -4.28 5.38 -8.54
N ARG A 71 -3.34 6.29 -8.30
CA ARG A 71 -3.56 7.73 -8.39
C ARG A 71 -3.55 8.20 -9.85
N HIS A 72 -2.68 7.61 -10.66
CA HIS A 72 -2.43 8.05 -12.04
C HIS A 72 -3.20 7.20 -13.05
N ASN A 73 -3.80 7.85 -14.03
CA ASN A 73 -4.40 7.20 -15.18
C ASN A 73 -3.45 7.27 -16.40
N LYS A 74 -3.82 6.61 -17.51
CA LYS A 74 -3.01 6.59 -18.74
C LYS A 74 -2.76 7.98 -19.34
N GLU A 75 -3.72 8.88 -19.22
CA GLU A 75 -3.61 10.25 -19.72
C GLU A 75 -2.59 11.04 -18.91
N ASP A 76 -2.54 10.86 -17.58
CA ASP A 76 -1.53 11.48 -16.73
C ASP A 76 -0.09 11.09 -17.14
N HIS A 77 0.12 9.85 -17.59
CA HIS A 77 1.43 9.42 -18.12
C HIS A 77 1.79 10.17 -19.42
N VAL A 78 0.83 10.31 -20.33
CA VAL A 78 1.03 11.05 -21.60
C VAL A 78 1.28 12.52 -21.31
N ASP A 79 0.49 13.11 -20.42
CA ASP A 79 0.62 14.49 -19.97
C ASP A 79 1.99 14.75 -19.35
N ALA A 80 2.49 13.82 -18.52
CA ALA A 80 3.80 13.96 -17.88
C ALA A 80 4.93 13.91 -18.91
N ILE A 81 4.85 12.98 -19.88
CA ILE A 81 5.79 12.91 -21.00
C ILE A 81 5.76 14.22 -21.82
N ALA A 82 4.56 14.72 -22.13
CA ALA A 82 4.40 15.94 -22.93
C ALA A 82 4.94 17.19 -22.20
N LEU A 83 4.62 17.34 -20.92
CA LEU A 83 5.11 18.40 -20.05
C LEU A 83 6.65 18.39 -19.97
N THR A 84 7.24 17.25 -19.62
CA THR A 84 8.69 17.12 -19.51
C THR A 84 9.37 17.35 -20.85
N SER A 85 8.81 16.82 -21.96
CA SER A 85 9.35 17.04 -23.30
C SER A 85 9.29 18.50 -23.72
N LYS A 86 8.22 19.22 -23.37
CA LYS A 86 8.06 20.65 -23.66
C LYS A 86 9.11 21.49 -22.92
N LEU A 87 9.36 21.18 -21.65
CA LEU A 87 10.40 21.84 -20.85
C LEU A 87 11.80 21.53 -21.37
N MET A 88 12.11 20.26 -21.70
CA MET A 88 13.40 19.88 -22.28
C MET A 88 13.64 20.53 -23.64
N LYS A 89 12.60 20.59 -24.49
CA LYS A 89 12.69 21.26 -25.80
C LYS A 89 12.96 22.76 -25.64
N MET A 90 12.23 23.43 -24.73
CA MET A 90 12.45 24.84 -24.40
C MET A 90 13.89 25.07 -23.91
N MET A 91 14.43 24.18 -23.07
CA MET A 91 15.82 24.27 -22.62
C MET A 91 16.80 24.28 -23.79
N LYS A 92 16.56 23.42 -24.80
CA LYS A 92 17.41 23.31 -26.00
C LYS A 92 17.27 24.49 -26.96
N THR A 93 16.06 25.01 -27.16
CA THR A 93 15.79 26.03 -28.19
C THR A 93 15.89 27.45 -27.68
N GLU A 94 15.46 27.69 -26.45
CA GLU A 94 15.35 29.02 -25.83
C GLU A 94 16.40 29.25 -24.72
N GLY A 95 17.08 28.18 -24.28
CA GLY A 95 18.15 28.21 -23.30
C GLY A 95 17.68 27.99 -21.86
N ALA A 96 18.64 27.76 -20.96
CA ALA A 96 18.41 27.40 -19.56
C ALA A 96 17.58 28.43 -18.77
N ILE A 97 17.82 29.74 -19.00
CA ILE A 97 17.12 30.85 -18.32
C ILE A 97 15.61 30.88 -18.64
N ALA A 98 15.22 30.43 -19.84
CA ALA A 98 13.82 30.37 -20.22
C ALA A 98 13.07 29.34 -19.37
N VAL A 99 13.70 28.19 -19.10
CA VAL A 99 13.13 27.08 -18.31
C VAL A 99 13.09 27.44 -16.83
N GLU A 100 14.12 28.10 -16.30
CA GLU A 100 14.25 28.48 -14.88
C GLU A 100 12.97 29.10 -14.31
N LYS A 101 12.39 30.06 -15.04
CA LYS A 101 11.14 30.76 -14.66
C LYS A 101 9.96 29.81 -14.46
N HIS A 102 9.94 28.68 -15.15
CA HIS A 102 8.87 27.69 -15.08
C HIS A 102 9.12 26.64 -14.00
N VAL A 103 10.38 26.29 -13.73
CA VAL A 103 10.73 25.20 -12.80
C VAL A 103 10.95 25.69 -11.36
N SER A 104 11.32 26.95 -11.15
CA SER A 104 11.41 27.55 -9.80
C SER A 104 10.04 27.85 -9.21
N GLU A 105 9.07 28.28 -10.05
CA GLU A 105 7.69 28.58 -9.63
C GLU A 105 6.66 27.82 -10.48
N PRO A 106 6.55 26.48 -10.35
CA PRO A 106 5.67 25.67 -11.18
C PRO A 106 4.18 26.03 -11.00
N GLU A 107 3.79 26.60 -9.85
CA GLU A 107 2.41 27.02 -9.61
C GLU A 107 1.98 28.23 -10.44
N ASN A 108 2.92 29.12 -10.76
CA ASN A 108 2.68 30.34 -11.54
C ASN A 108 3.03 30.15 -13.03
N SER A 109 3.49 28.95 -13.40
CA SER A 109 3.97 28.67 -14.74
C SER A 109 2.80 28.41 -15.71
N PRO A 110 2.73 29.12 -16.85
CA PRO A 110 1.71 28.85 -17.87
C PRO A 110 1.82 27.42 -18.42
N ILE A 111 3.03 26.85 -18.48
CA ILE A 111 3.26 25.48 -18.97
C ILE A 111 2.66 24.45 -18.01
N PHE A 112 2.88 24.59 -16.70
CA PHE A 112 2.31 23.67 -15.71
C PHE A 112 0.80 23.87 -15.52
N SER A 113 0.29 25.08 -15.76
CA SER A 113 -1.15 25.38 -15.70
C SER A 113 -1.98 24.62 -16.75
N GLU A 114 -1.34 24.17 -17.85
CA GLU A 114 -1.96 23.28 -18.85
C GLU A 114 -2.25 21.88 -18.28
N TYR A 115 -1.56 21.48 -17.20
CA TYR A 115 -1.63 20.14 -16.60
C TYR A 115 -1.98 20.18 -15.10
N PRO A 116 -3.18 20.64 -14.72
CA PRO A 116 -3.56 20.86 -13.31
C PRO A 116 -3.53 19.58 -12.46
N ARG A 117 -3.82 18.40 -13.04
CA ARG A 117 -3.74 17.10 -12.34
C ARG A 117 -2.30 16.77 -11.94
N LEU A 118 -1.34 17.03 -12.82
CA LEU A 118 0.08 16.83 -12.56
C LEU A 118 0.61 17.86 -11.58
N LEU A 119 0.17 19.13 -11.70
CA LEU A 119 0.57 20.20 -10.77
C LEU A 119 0.15 19.90 -9.32
N ALA A 120 -0.97 19.22 -9.11
CA ALA A 120 -1.41 18.73 -7.80
C ALA A 120 -0.56 17.55 -7.27
N ASN A 121 0.25 16.91 -8.11
CA ASN A 121 1.19 15.87 -7.74
C ASN A 121 2.55 16.46 -7.39
N LYS A 122 2.66 17.02 -6.18
CA LYS A 122 3.88 17.67 -5.68
C LYS A 122 5.14 16.80 -5.79
N PRO A 123 5.13 15.48 -5.46
CA PRO A 123 6.30 14.64 -5.66
C PRO A 123 6.78 14.55 -7.12
N LEU A 124 5.86 14.40 -8.09
CA LEU A 124 6.22 14.31 -9.50
C LEU A 124 6.74 15.65 -10.04
N VAL A 125 6.08 16.75 -9.67
CA VAL A 125 6.53 18.10 -10.02
C VAL A 125 7.89 18.38 -9.40
N GLY A 126 8.12 18.00 -8.15
CA GLY A 126 9.41 18.10 -7.47
C GLY A 126 10.51 17.37 -8.24
N LEU A 127 10.29 16.10 -8.64
CA LEU A 127 11.25 15.38 -9.45
C LEU A 127 11.59 16.13 -10.75
N ILE A 128 10.58 16.61 -11.50
CA ILE A 128 10.80 17.35 -12.75
C ILE A 128 11.56 18.64 -12.50
N CYS A 129 11.07 19.47 -11.58
CA CYS A 129 11.61 20.79 -11.28
C CYS A 129 13.01 20.73 -10.70
N ASP A 130 13.26 19.87 -9.72
CA ASP A 130 14.57 19.73 -9.08
C ASP A 130 15.62 19.24 -10.08
N THR A 131 15.26 18.27 -10.91
CA THR A 131 16.14 17.76 -11.97
C THR A 131 16.47 18.86 -12.98
N LEU A 132 15.48 19.60 -13.48
CA LEU A 132 15.70 20.67 -14.45
C LEU A 132 16.41 21.88 -13.83
N ASN A 133 16.13 22.24 -12.58
CA ASN A 133 16.87 23.29 -11.87
C ASN A 133 18.34 22.94 -11.75
N LEU A 134 18.67 21.68 -11.43
CA LEU A 134 20.06 21.21 -11.40
C LEU A 134 20.74 21.33 -12.78
N MET A 135 20.02 21.01 -13.86
CA MET A 135 20.52 21.20 -15.23
C MET A 135 20.73 22.68 -15.59
N VAL A 136 19.85 23.57 -15.13
CA VAL A 136 19.96 25.02 -15.37
C VAL A 136 21.17 25.62 -14.65
N ILE A 137 21.39 25.23 -13.39
CA ILE A 137 22.48 25.76 -12.55
C ILE A 137 23.84 25.21 -12.97
N SER A 138 23.88 23.97 -13.46
CA SER A 138 25.13 23.35 -13.90
C SER A 138 25.60 24.01 -15.20
N THR A 139 26.64 24.83 -15.10
CA THR A 139 27.26 25.60 -16.20
C THR A 139 28.04 24.76 -17.21
N GLY A 140 27.88 23.43 -17.18
CA GLY A 140 28.43 22.48 -18.15
C GLY A 140 27.45 21.33 -18.39
N THR A 141 27.67 20.54 -19.45
CA THR A 141 26.92 19.31 -19.69
C THR A 141 27.16 18.35 -18.54
N LEU A 142 26.19 18.20 -17.65
CA LEU A 142 26.19 17.12 -16.67
C LEU A 142 26.29 15.80 -17.44
N GLU A 143 27.15 14.90 -16.98
CA GLU A 143 27.18 13.56 -17.56
C GLU A 143 25.82 12.90 -17.36
N ASN A 144 25.29 12.26 -18.40
CA ASN A 144 23.97 11.61 -18.37
C ASN A 144 23.82 10.69 -17.15
N HIS A 145 24.88 9.98 -16.78
CA HIS A 145 24.89 9.12 -15.59
C HIS A 145 24.67 9.86 -14.28
N ALA A 146 25.21 11.07 -14.12
CA ALA A 146 25.03 11.85 -12.90
C ALA A 146 23.56 12.29 -12.72
N ILE A 147 22.89 12.69 -13.81
CA ILE A 147 21.46 13.04 -13.79
C ILE A 147 20.63 11.80 -13.46
N GLU A 148 20.93 10.68 -14.11
CA GLU A 148 20.23 9.42 -13.86
C GLU A 148 20.33 9.00 -12.40
N ASP A 149 21.54 9.01 -11.83
CA ASP A 149 21.78 8.64 -10.43
C ASP A 149 21.03 9.55 -9.47
N ILE A 150 20.94 10.86 -9.75
CA ILE A 150 20.19 11.81 -8.92
C ILE A 150 18.70 11.51 -8.99
N MET A 151 18.16 11.29 -10.18
CA MET A 151 16.74 10.96 -10.36
C MET A 151 16.41 9.62 -9.70
N ASP A 152 17.27 8.61 -9.85
CA ASP A 152 17.08 7.30 -9.23
C ASP A 152 17.13 7.37 -7.71
N ASN A 153 18.05 8.16 -7.14
CA ASN A 153 18.09 8.37 -5.70
C ASN A 153 16.84 9.12 -5.20
N ALA A 154 16.40 10.17 -5.89
CA ALA A 154 15.19 10.91 -5.54
C ALA A 154 13.93 10.02 -5.59
N MET A 155 13.78 9.23 -6.65
CA MET A 155 12.69 8.25 -6.78
C MET A 155 12.78 7.20 -5.68
N LYS A 156 13.96 6.63 -5.42
CA LYS A 156 14.16 5.60 -4.40
C LYS A 156 13.75 6.10 -3.02
N THR A 157 14.15 7.31 -2.64
CA THR A 157 13.72 7.92 -1.37
C THR A 157 12.20 8.09 -1.32
N HIS A 158 11.59 8.60 -2.39
CA HIS A 158 10.13 8.79 -2.43
C HIS A 158 9.34 7.48 -2.33
N PHE A 159 9.76 6.44 -3.05
CA PHE A 159 9.05 5.16 -3.08
C PHE A 159 9.36 4.27 -1.88
N HIS A 160 10.49 4.47 -1.20
CA HIS A 160 10.79 3.77 0.04
C HIS A 160 9.71 4.00 1.10
N ASP A 161 9.35 5.27 1.33
CA ASP A 161 8.28 5.66 2.27
C ASP A 161 6.90 5.10 1.88
N LEU A 162 6.67 4.89 0.58
CA LEU A 162 5.43 4.29 0.06
C LEU A 162 5.42 2.76 0.19
N ALA A 163 6.59 2.12 0.21
CA ALA A 163 6.74 0.67 0.35
C ALA A 163 6.61 0.20 1.81
N GLU A 164 6.97 1.01 2.79
CA GLU A 164 6.86 0.67 4.22
C GLU A 164 5.45 0.18 4.64
N PRO A 165 4.35 0.89 4.31
CA PRO A 165 2.99 0.41 4.60
C PRO A 165 2.67 -0.97 4.03
N GLN A 166 3.20 -1.28 2.84
CA GLN A 166 3.01 -2.57 2.19
C GLN A 166 3.76 -3.66 2.95
N HIS A 167 5.00 -3.41 3.34
CA HIS A 167 5.79 -4.35 4.14
C HIS A 167 5.16 -4.61 5.51
N ALA A 168 4.72 -3.56 6.21
CA ALA A 168 4.04 -3.70 7.49
C ALA A 168 2.75 -4.53 7.37
N LEU A 169 1.97 -4.34 6.31
CA LEU A 169 0.76 -5.13 6.07
C LEU A 169 1.08 -6.60 5.74
N GLN A 170 2.18 -6.86 5.02
CA GLN A 170 2.65 -8.23 4.75
C GLN A 170 3.11 -8.91 6.04
N SER A 171 3.93 -8.25 6.85
CA SER A 171 4.36 -8.78 8.16
C SER A 171 3.18 -9.08 9.07
N LEU A 172 2.14 -8.25 9.03
CA LEU A 172 0.89 -8.50 9.76
C LEU A 172 0.18 -9.76 9.24
N ALA A 173 0.08 -9.93 7.91
CA ALA A 173 -0.49 -11.12 7.31
C ALA A 173 0.25 -12.39 7.77
N ASP A 174 1.59 -12.34 7.82
CA ASP A 174 2.42 -13.46 8.24
C ASP A 174 2.28 -13.78 9.75
N ALA A 175 1.97 -12.77 10.57
CA ALA A 175 1.78 -12.93 12.01
C ALA A 175 0.39 -13.46 12.41
N LEU A 176 -0.66 -13.14 11.64
CA LEU A 176 -2.04 -13.48 11.96
C LEU A 176 -2.32 -14.97 12.23
N PRO A 177 -1.73 -15.95 11.50
CA PRO A 177 -1.91 -17.37 11.80
C PRO A 177 -1.32 -17.73 13.17
N ALA A 178 -0.15 -17.18 13.52
CA ALA A 178 0.47 -17.39 14.82
C ALA A 178 -0.38 -16.80 15.95
N LEU A 179 -0.96 -15.61 15.75
CA LEU A 179 -1.92 -15.02 16.70
C LEU A 179 -3.19 -15.87 16.85
N GLY A 180 -3.66 -16.51 15.77
CA GLY A 180 -4.75 -17.49 15.82
C GLY A 180 -4.41 -18.73 16.65
N ILE A 181 -3.16 -19.21 16.59
CA ILE A 181 -2.67 -20.30 17.45
C ILE A 181 -2.70 -19.86 18.92
N VAL A 182 -2.25 -18.65 19.24
CA VAL A 182 -2.31 -18.10 20.60
C VAL A 182 -3.76 -18.10 21.11
N ALA A 183 -4.71 -17.66 20.29
CA ALA A 183 -6.12 -17.64 20.63
C ALA A 183 -6.68 -19.06 20.92
N ALA A 184 -6.35 -20.04 20.07
CA ALA A 184 -6.74 -21.43 20.30
C ALA A 184 -6.11 -22.02 21.57
N VAL A 185 -4.84 -21.72 21.87
CA VAL A 185 -4.19 -22.15 23.11
C VAL A 185 -4.92 -21.59 24.33
N LEU A 186 -5.30 -20.30 24.32
CA LEU A 186 -6.10 -19.71 25.40
C LEU A 186 -7.47 -20.39 25.54
N GLY A 187 -8.11 -20.75 24.43
CA GLY A 187 -9.37 -21.51 24.43
C GLY A 187 -9.21 -22.92 25.02
N VAL A 188 -8.11 -23.61 24.73
CA VAL A 188 -7.78 -24.91 25.34
C VAL A 188 -7.53 -24.77 26.84
N VAL A 189 -6.76 -23.75 27.26
CA VAL A 189 -6.55 -23.47 28.69
C VAL A 189 -7.87 -23.24 29.42
N LYS A 190 -8.78 -22.45 28.83
CA LYS A 190 -10.12 -22.22 29.37
C LYS A 190 -10.92 -23.53 29.49
N THR A 191 -10.83 -24.40 28.49
CA THR A 191 -11.50 -25.70 28.49
C THR A 191 -10.95 -26.62 29.59
N MET A 192 -9.63 -26.67 29.76
CA MET A 192 -8.99 -27.49 30.80
C MET A 192 -9.35 -27.00 32.22
N GLY A 193 -9.61 -25.70 32.38
CA GLY A 193 -10.14 -25.14 33.63
C GLY A 193 -11.58 -25.55 33.95
N SER A 194 -12.29 -26.20 33.03
CA SER A 194 -13.67 -26.67 33.18
C SER A 194 -13.80 -28.15 32.81
N ILE A 195 -12.73 -28.93 33.03
CA ILE A 195 -12.64 -30.34 32.62
C ILE A 195 -13.68 -31.25 33.28
N ASP A 196 -14.25 -30.82 34.41
CA ASP A 196 -15.29 -31.51 35.17
C ASP A 196 -16.71 -31.31 34.59
N GLN A 197 -16.87 -30.43 33.60
CA GLN A 197 -18.15 -30.17 32.97
C GLN A 197 -18.59 -31.33 32.04
N PRO A 198 -19.89 -31.43 31.73
CA PRO A 198 -20.40 -32.42 30.79
C PRO A 198 -19.76 -32.32 29.39
N PRO A 199 -19.66 -33.46 28.65
CA PRO A 199 -19.04 -33.50 27.32
C PRO A 199 -19.59 -32.49 26.31
N GLU A 200 -20.89 -32.17 26.40
CA GLU A 200 -21.53 -31.20 25.51
C GLU A 200 -20.97 -29.79 25.70
N ILE A 201 -20.66 -29.41 26.95
CA ILE A 201 -20.09 -28.10 27.29
C ILE A 201 -18.62 -28.06 26.87
N LEU A 202 -17.84 -29.09 27.17
CA LEU A 202 -16.45 -29.19 26.70
C LEU A 202 -16.38 -29.12 25.17
N GLY A 203 -17.25 -29.84 24.47
CA GLY A 203 -17.33 -29.83 23.01
C GLY A 203 -17.56 -28.43 22.45
N ALA A 204 -18.46 -27.65 23.05
CA ALA A 204 -18.70 -26.26 22.66
C ALA A 204 -17.48 -25.36 22.91
N MET A 205 -16.79 -25.54 24.04
CA MET A 205 -15.58 -24.76 24.38
C MET A 205 -14.42 -25.06 23.43
N ILE A 206 -14.19 -26.34 23.12
CA ILE A 206 -13.17 -26.77 22.16
C ILE A 206 -13.51 -26.26 20.76
N GLY A 207 -14.78 -26.36 20.36
CA GLY A 207 -15.27 -25.84 19.09
C GLY A 207 -15.00 -24.35 18.93
N SER A 208 -15.27 -23.55 19.98
CA SER A 208 -14.94 -22.12 20.01
C SER A 208 -13.45 -21.88 19.85
N ALA A 209 -12.59 -22.64 20.54
CA ALA A 209 -11.14 -22.47 20.47
C ALA A 209 -10.58 -22.73 19.05
N LEU A 210 -11.14 -23.70 18.32
CA LEU A 210 -10.75 -24.01 16.94
C LEU A 210 -11.13 -22.91 15.94
N VAL A 211 -12.12 -22.06 16.27
CA VAL A 211 -12.46 -20.89 15.44
C VAL A 211 -11.31 -19.89 15.42
N GLY A 212 -10.54 -19.76 16.51
CA GLY A 212 -9.41 -18.84 16.60
C GLY A 212 -8.31 -19.14 15.56
N THR A 213 -7.87 -20.40 15.46
CA THR A 213 -6.86 -20.81 14.46
C THR A 213 -7.37 -20.66 13.04
N PHE A 214 -8.62 -21.07 12.79
CA PHE A 214 -9.27 -20.89 11.50
C PHE A 214 -9.31 -19.41 11.10
N LEU A 215 -9.73 -18.54 12.01
CA LEU A 215 -9.86 -17.11 11.76
C LEU A 215 -8.50 -16.44 11.50
N GLY A 216 -7.46 -16.83 12.25
CA GLY A 216 -6.09 -16.37 12.01
C GLY A 216 -5.62 -16.64 10.58
N VAL A 217 -5.80 -17.89 10.10
CA VAL A 217 -5.44 -18.30 8.73
C VAL A 217 -6.30 -17.59 7.68
N LEU A 218 -7.63 -17.50 7.91
CA LEU A 218 -8.56 -16.84 7.00
C LEU A 218 -8.23 -15.35 6.82
N LEU A 219 -7.95 -14.64 7.92
CA LEU A 219 -7.59 -13.22 7.88
C LEU A 219 -6.22 -13.01 7.21
N ALA A 220 -5.24 -13.85 7.54
CA ALA A 220 -3.91 -13.79 6.97
C ALA A 220 -3.93 -13.90 5.44
N TYR A 221 -4.38 -15.05 4.93
CA TYR A 221 -4.25 -15.40 3.52
C TYR A 221 -5.46 -14.99 2.68
N GLY A 222 -6.64 -14.87 3.29
CA GLY A 222 -7.86 -14.47 2.60
C GLY A 222 -8.04 -12.95 2.52
N VAL A 223 -7.51 -12.19 3.48
CA VAL A 223 -7.77 -10.75 3.58
C VAL A 223 -6.49 -9.93 3.55
N VAL A 224 -5.65 -10.00 4.58
CA VAL A 224 -4.54 -9.06 4.78
C VAL A 224 -3.43 -9.25 3.74
N GLY A 225 -3.04 -10.48 3.45
CA GLY A 225 -2.03 -10.80 2.43
C GLY A 225 -2.42 -10.31 1.03
N PRO A 226 -3.62 -10.65 0.51
CA PRO A 226 -4.10 -10.11 -0.77
C PRO A 226 -4.17 -8.57 -0.81
N LEU A 227 -4.54 -7.91 0.30
CA LEU A 227 -4.53 -6.46 0.37
C LEU A 227 -3.11 -5.88 0.33
N ALA A 228 -2.12 -6.52 0.97
CA ALA A 228 -0.72 -6.15 0.88
C ALA A 228 -0.18 -6.29 -0.55
N GLY A 229 -0.47 -7.42 -1.22
CA GLY A 229 -0.13 -7.63 -2.62
C GLY A 229 -0.79 -6.59 -3.54
N ARG A 230 -2.05 -6.22 -3.28
CA ARG A 230 -2.73 -5.17 -4.05
C ARG A 230 -2.11 -3.79 -3.83
N LEU A 231 -1.71 -3.46 -2.60
CA LEU A 231 -1.02 -2.21 -2.30
C LEU A 231 0.31 -2.11 -3.06
N LYS A 232 1.07 -3.22 -3.11
CA LYS A 232 2.31 -3.32 -3.90
C LYS A 232 2.07 -2.98 -5.37
N GLN A 233 1.09 -3.63 -6.00
CA GLN A 233 0.73 -3.37 -7.40
C GLN A 233 0.34 -1.91 -7.65
N ILE A 234 -0.40 -1.30 -6.73
CA ILE A 234 -0.81 0.09 -6.85
C ILE A 234 0.40 1.03 -6.76
N ASN A 235 1.33 0.77 -5.83
CA ASN A 235 2.54 1.56 -5.69
C ASN A 235 3.44 1.44 -6.93
N GLU A 236 3.65 0.22 -7.43
CA GLU A 236 4.42 -0.03 -8.66
C GLU A 236 3.79 0.67 -9.88
N GLN A 237 2.46 0.70 -9.97
CA GLN A 237 1.73 1.43 -11.03
C GLN A 237 1.93 2.95 -10.91
N ASP A 238 1.83 3.48 -9.70
CA ASP A 238 2.03 4.92 -9.45
C ASP A 238 3.49 5.34 -9.68
N GLU A 239 4.45 4.43 -9.56
CA GLU A 239 5.87 4.67 -9.81
C GLU A 239 6.19 4.81 -11.32
N GLN A 240 5.44 4.15 -12.20
CA GLN A 240 5.71 4.16 -13.66
C GLN A 240 5.74 5.56 -14.28
N ILE A 241 4.95 6.52 -13.75
CA ILE A 241 4.94 7.90 -14.28
C ILE A 241 6.27 8.63 -14.03
N PHE A 242 6.95 8.32 -12.91
CA PHE A 242 8.25 8.90 -12.58
C PHE A 242 9.33 8.32 -13.48
N HIS A 243 9.30 7.01 -13.75
CA HIS A 243 10.18 6.38 -14.73
C HIS A 243 9.97 6.95 -16.14
N ALA A 244 8.74 7.19 -16.56
CA ALA A 244 8.45 7.83 -17.85
C ALA A 244 9.08 9.23 -17.95
N VAL A 245 8.95 10.04 -16.89
CA VAL A 245 9.62 11.36 -16.81
C VAL A 245 11.14 11.21 -16.89
N LYS A 246 11.75 10.30 -16.13
CA LYS A 246 13.19 10.01 -16.19
C LYS A 246 13.64 9.69 -17.62
N GLN A 247 12.94 8.76 -18.28
CA GLN A 247 13.27 8.36 -19.65
C GLN A 247 13.20 9.53 -20.64
N VAL A 248 12.22 10.43 -20.49
CA VAL A 248 12.12 11.64 -21.34
C VAL A 248 13.30 12.58 -21.11
N VAL A 249 13.66 12.83 -19.85
CA VAL A 249 14.82 13.66 -19.50
C VAL A 249 16.10 13.08 -20.10
N MET A 250 16.32 11.78 -19.93
CA MET A 250 17.52 11.09 -20.40
C MET A 250 17.61 11.01 -21.93
N ALA A 251 16.49 10.77 -22.62
CA ALA A 251 16.44 10.74 -24.08
C ALA A 251 16.56 12.13 -24.72
N SER A 252 16.15 13.17 -23.97
CA SER A 252 16.17 14.55 -24.43
C SER A 252 17.42 15.31 -23.98
N HIS A 253 18.38 14.69 -23.31
CA HIS A 253 19.67 15.31 -23.01
C HIS A 253 20.60 15.15 -24.22
#